data_AF-A0A5K1AWB5-F1
#
_entry.id   AF-A0A5K1AWB5-F1
#
_cell.length_a   1.000
_cell.length_b   1.000
_cell.length_c   1.000
_cell.angle_alpha   90.00
_cell.angle_beta   90.00
_cell.angle_gamma   90.00
#
_symmetry.space_group_name_H-M   'P 1'
#
loop_
_entity.id
_entity.type
_entity.pdbx_description
1 polymer ?
#
loop_
_entity_poly.entity_id
_entity_poly.type
_entity_poly.pdbx_seq_one_letter_code
_entity_poly.pdbx_strand_id
1 'polypeptide(L)' 'KYFDAPSGRDPVALNLTSMGKGQAWINGENIGRYWASYLSPLGKPTQSL' A
#
# COMPACT_ATOMS: atom_id res chain seq x y z
N LYS A 1 -2.82 1.55 -16.64
CA LYS A 1 -3.47 2.87 -16.43
C LYS A 1 -2.56 3.68 -15.52
N TYR A 2 -2.32 4.96 -15.82
CA TYR A 2 -1.50 5.85 -15.00
C TYR A 2 -2.40 6.76 -14.15
N PHE A 3 -1.83 7.44 -13.17
CA PHE A 3 -2.53 8.39 -12.30
C PHE A 3 -1.69 9.66 -12.16
N ASP A 4 -2.36 10.79 -11.98
CA ASP A 4 -1.72 12.07 -11.69
C ASP A 4 -1.38 12.20 -10.20
N ALA A 5 -0.33 12.94 -9.88
CA ALA A 5 0.02 13.21 -8.49
C ALA A 5 -1.15 13.93 -7.77
N PRO A 6 -1.51 13.53 -6.55
CA PRO A 6 -2.47 14.27 -5.73
C PRO A 6 -2.02 15.72 -5.50
N SER A 7 -2.96 16.65 -5.42
CA SER A 7 -2.67 18.05 -5.07
C SER A 7 -2.31 18.19 -3.58
N GLY A 8 -1.40 19.12 -3.26
CA GLY A 8 -1.04 19.45 -1.88
C GLY A 8 0.39 19.05 -1.52
N ARG A 9 0.72 19.09 -0.23
CA ARG A 9 2.05 18.71 0.31
C ARG A 9 1.97 17.71 1.45
N ASP A 10 0.78 17.22 1.77
CA ASP A 10 0.59 16.24 2.83
C ASP A 10 1.19 14.89 2.41
N PRO A 11 1.69 14.09 3.37
CA PRO A 11 2.13 12.73 3.09
C PRO A 11 1.01 11.90 2.48
N VAL A 12 1.36 11.02 1.54
CA VAL A 12 0.42 10.10 0.89
C VAL A 12 0.80 8.65 1.18
N ALA A 13 -0.20 7.77 1.17
CA ALA A 13 -0.04 6.33 1.35
C ALA A 13 -0.85 5.55 0.31
N LEU A 14 -0.41 4.34 0.00
CA LEU A 14 -1.19 3.40 -0.82
C LEU A 14 -2.09 2.55 0.07
N ASN A 15 -3.39 2.54 -0.23
CA ASN A 15 -4.30 1.57 0.37
C ASN A 15 -4.21 0.24 -0.38
N LEU A 16 -3.50 -0.72 0.21
CA LEU A 16 -3.28 -2.06 -0.36
C LEU A 16 -4.14 -3.14 0.32
N THR A 17 -5.20 -2.76 1.04
CA THR A 17 -6.01 -3.68 1.86
C THR A 17 -6.74 -4.75 1.06
N SER A 18 -7.06 -4.50 -0.21
CA SER A 18 -7.64 -5.49 -1.13
C SER A 18 -6.61 -6.42 -1.78
N MET A 19 -5.32 -6.19 -1.55
CA MET A 19 -4.22 -6.99 -2.12
C MET A 19 -3.81 -8.12 -1.16
N GLY A 20 -2.92 -9.01 -1.62
CA GLY A 20 -2.34 -10.09 -0.80
C GLY A 20 -0.98 -9.71 -0.20
N LYS A 21 0.09 -10.16 -0.85
CA LYS A 21 1.48 -9.94 -0.46
C LYS A 21 2.30 -9.60 -1.70
N GLY A 22 3.24 -8.65 -1.58
CA GLY A 22 4.12 -8.32 -2.69
C GLY A 22 5.08 -7.16 -2.41
N GLN A 23 5.52 -6.55 -3.50
CA GLN A 23 6.29 -5.30 -3.54
C GLN A 23 5.53 -4.28 -4.39
N ALA A 24 5.74 -3.00 -4.14
CA ALA A 24 5.15 -1.94 -4.93
C ALA A 24 6.23 -1.03 -5.54
N TRP A 25 5.90 -0.44 -6.68
CA TRP A 25 6.75 0.50 -7.40
C TRP A 25 5.94 1.72 -7.81
N ILE A 26 6.57 2.89 -7.76
CA ILE A 26 6.01 4.15 -8.27
C ILE A 26 7.09 4.80 -9.14
N ASN A 27 6.75 5.10 -10.40
CA ASN A 27 7.69 5.69 -11.36
C ASN A 27 9.00 4.90 -11.54
N GLY A 28 8.94 3.57 -11.45
CA GLY A 28 10.10 2.68 -11.56
C GLY A 28 10.89 2.49 -10.25
N GLU A 29 10.60 3.28 -9.22
CA GLU A 29 11.28 3.20 -7.92
C GLU A 29 10.57 2.21 -6.99
N ASN A 30 11.33 1.35 -6.31
CA ASN A 30 10.79 0.37 -5.36
C ASN A 30 10.43 1.06 -4.04
N ILE A 31 9.17 1.00 -3.64
CA ILE A 31 8.69 1.61 -2.38
C ILE A 31 8.53 0.60 -1.24
N GLY A 32 9.06 -0.61 -1.41
CA GLY A 32 9.12 -1.65 -0.39
C GLY A 32 8.08 -2.77 -0.53
N ARG A 33 8.03 -3.61 0.50
CA ARG A 33 7.15 -4.78 0.59
C ARG A 33 5.85 -4.45 1.33
N TYR A 34 4.77 -5.09 0.91
CA TYR A 34 3.49 -5.09 1.62
C TYR A 34 3.00 -6.53 1.84
N TRP A 35 2.19 -6.73 2.88
CA TRP A 35 1.59 -8.03 3.21
C TRP A 35 0.23 -7.84 3.89
N ALA A 36 -0.76 -7.35 3.13
CA ALA A 36 -2.12 -7.13 3.61
C ALA A 36 -2.84 -8.42 4.03
N SER A 37 -2.45 -9.59 3.46
CA SER A 37 -2.99 -10.89 3.88
C SER A 37 -2.35 -11.46 5.16
N TYR A 38 -1.41 -10.75 5.80
CA TYR A 38 -0.90 -11.13 7.12
C TYR A 38 -1.84 -10.60 8.21
N LEU A 39 -2.73 -11.49 8.66
CA LEU A 39 -3.79 -11.13 9.59
C LEU A 39 -3.38 -11.41 11.03
N SER A 40 -3.76 -10.51 11.92
CA SER A 40 -3.83 -10.79 13.35
C SER A 40 -4.84 -11.89 13.67
N PRO A 41 -4.84 -12.46 14.89
CA PRO A 41 -5.88 -13.41 15.33
C PRO A 41 -7.32 -12.88 15.22
N LEU A 42 -7.51 -11.55 15.15
CA LEU A 42 -8.81 -10.91 14.97
C LEU A 42 -9.22 -10.78 13.49
N GLY A 43 -8.47 -11.39 12.56
CA GLY A 43 -8.72 -11.31 11.13
C GLY A 43 -8.40 -9.95 10.50
N LYS A 44 -7.73 -9.05 11.23
CA LYS A 44 -7.37 -7.70 10.74
C LYS A 44 -5.94 -7.66 10.20
N PRO A 45 -5.69 -7.04 9.02
CA PRO A 45 -4.35 -6.76 8.54
C PRO A 45 -3.59 -5.87 9.52
N THR A 46 -2.30 -6.11 9.70
CA THR A 46 -1.44 -5.25 10.54
C THR A 46 -1.03 -3.94 9.85
N GLN A 47 -1.34 -3.81 8.56
CA GLN A 47 -0.92 -2.71 7.69
C GLN A 47 -2.11 -1.92 7.11
N SER A 48 -3.33 -2.17 7.60
CA SER A 48 -4.50 -1.33 7.27
C SER A 48 -4.49 -0.09 8.16
N LEU A 49 -4.55 1.10 7.54
CA LEU A 49 -4.89 2.37 8.20
C LEU A 49 -6.34 2.33 8.72
#